data_AF-A0A8J8K545-F1
#
_entry.id   AF-A0A8J8K545-F1
#
_cell.length_a   1.000
_cell.length_b   1.000
_cell.length_c   1.000
_cell.angle_alpha   90.00
_cell.angle_beta   90.00
_cell.angle_gamma   90.00
#
_symmetry.space_group_name_H-M   'P 1'
#
loop_
_entity.id
_entity.type
_entity.pdbx_description
1 polymer ?
#
loop_
_entity_poly.entity_id
_entity_poly.type
_entity_poly.pdbx_seq_one_letter_code
_entity_poly.pdbx_strand_id
1 'polypeptide(L)'
;MPLRVGIPRALIYYKFATMWETFFTQLGATVVVSSETTKNVREVAIEIAPDEDCYSTKILHGHIMEIKDKVDYLFIPRFGSKHKTDMGCPKFIGLADVLRSLYPDLPPLIAPHFNMAKYGHTKFDFFKEVLKVGFVFTKNPF
;
A
#
# COMPACT_ATOMS: atom_id res chain seq x y z
N MET A 1 21.73 -8.23 3.39
CA MET A 1 20.50 -9.04 3.22
C MET A 1 19.54 -8.19 2.39
N PRO A 2 18.84 -8.74 1.37
CA PRO A 2 17.94 -7.94 0.53
C PRO A 2 16.80 -7.37 1.39
N LEU A 3 16.43 -6.11 1.13
CA LEU A 3 15.31 -5.46 1.82
C LEU A 3 14.00 -6.21 1.54
N ARG A 4 13.16 -6.36 2.55
CA ARG A 4 11.88 -7.06 2.48
C ARG A 4 10.73 -6.06 2.39
N VAL A 5 9.95 -6.13 1.33
CA VAL A 5 8.79 -5.25 1.11
C VAL A 5 7.52 -6.04 1.29
N GLY A 6 6.72 -5.64 2.27
CA GLY A 6 5.40 -6.18 2.52
C GLY A 6 4.35 -5.57 1.61
N ILE A 7 3.61 -6.40 0.88
CA ILE A 7 2.45 -5.96 0.10
C ILE A 7 1.21 -6.69 0.65
N PRO A 8 0.32 -6.00 1.38
CA PRO A 8 -0.93 -6.60 1.81
C PRO A 8 -1.79 -7.01 0.60
N ARG A 9 -2.27 -8.26 0.58
CA ARG A 9 -3.18 -8.83 -0.41
C ARG A 9 -4.60 -8.30 -0.21
N ALA A 10 -4.77 -6.99 -0.36
CA ALA A 10 -6.06 -6.31 -0.20
C ALA A 10 -6.17 -5.07 -1.11
N LEU A 11 -7.40 -4.56 -1.24
CA LEU A 11 -7.73 -3.36 -2.01
C LEU A 11 -7.21 -3.45 -3.47
N ILE A 12 -6.35 -2.51 -3.85
CA ILE A 12 -5.83 -2.38 -5.22
C ILE A 12 -4.74 -3.39 -5.57
N TYR A 13 -4.28 -4.21 -4.62
CA TYR A 13 -3.33 -5.29 -4.88
C TYR A 13 -3.80 -6.16 -6.05
N TYR A 14 -5.04 -6.62 -6.04
CA TYR A 14 -5.58 -7.51 -7.08
C TYR A 14 -5.55 -6.92 -8.50
N LYS A 15 -5.48 -5.59 -8.61
CA LYS A 15 -5.40 -4.89 -9.90
C LYS A 15 -3.97 -4.70 -10.39
N PHE A 16 -3.01 -4.59 -9.46
CA PHE A 16 -1.64 -4.17 -9.74
C PHE A 16 -0.58 -5.10 -9.15
N ALA A 17 -0.94 -6.32 -8.74
CA ALA A 17 -0.07 -7.28 -8.08
C ALA A 17 1.20 -7.52 -8.91
N THR A 18 1.04 -7.99 -10.15
CA THR A 18 2.17 -8.27 -11.05
C THR A 18 3.06 -7.05 -11.26
N MET A 19 2.47 -5.86 -11.38
CA MET A 19 3.22 -4.62 -11.59
C MET A 19 4.14 -4.33 -10.40
N TRP A 20 3.60 -4.35 -9.18
CA TRP A 20 4.35 -4.00 -7.98
C TRP A 20 5.31 -5.11 -7.54
N GLU A 21 4.88 -6.38 -7.60
CA GLU A 21 5.74 -7.51 -7.28
C GLU A 21 6.96 -7.56 -8.20
N THR A 22 6.75 -7.40 -9.52
CA THR A 22 7.84 -7.36 -10.50
C THR A 22 8.73 -6.15 -10.26
N PHE A 23 8.15 -4.97 -10.03
CA PHE A 23 8.90 -3.74 -9.77
C PHE A 23 9.88 -3.89 -8.60
N PHE A 24 9.40 -4.32 -7.43
CA PHE A 24 10.28 -4.48 -6.26
C PHE A 24 11.29 -5.62 -6.42
N THR A 25 10.89 -6.72 -7.08
CA THR A 25 11.81 -7.83 -7.36
C THR A 25 12.96 -7.38 -8.28
N GLN A 26 12.66 -6.60 -9.32
CA GLN A 26 13.68 -6.04 -10.22
C GLN A 26 14.58 -5.01 -9.54
N LEU A 27 14.11 -4.34 -8.48
CA LEU A 27 14.93 -3.47 -7.64
C LEU A 27 15.81 -4.24 -6.64
N GLY A 28 15.76 -5.58 -6.62
CA GLY A 28 16.54 -6.42 -5.72
C GLY A 28 15.94 -6.59 -4.31
N ALA A 29 14.68 -6.22 -4.12
CA ALA A 29 13.95 -6.44 -2.88
C ALA A 29 13.23 -7.80 -2.88
N THR A 30 13.10 -8.40 -1.69
CA THR A 30 12.27 -9.59 -1.49
C THR A 30 10.84 -9.17 -1.20
N VAL A 31 9.91 -9.55 -2.08
CA VAL A 31 8.49 -9.23 -1.88
C VAL A 31 7.83 -10.25 -0.97
N VAL A 32 7.17 -9.77 0.08
CA VAL A 32 6.39 -10.58 1.02
C VAL A 32 4.93 -10.17 0.88
N VAL A 33 4.12 -11.04 0.28
CA VAL A 33 2.69 -10.83 0.15
C VAL A 33 1.98 -11.54 1.31
N SER A 34 0.96 -10.91 1.89
CA SER A 34 0.11 -11.59 2.88
C SER A 34 -0.67 -12.75 2.24
N SER A 35 -1.14 -13.67 3.08
CA SER A 35 -1.89 -14.84 2.65
C SER A 35 -3.23 -14.45 2.02
N GLU A 36 -3.96 -15.42 1.47
CA GLU A 36 -5.36 -15.15 1.09
C GLU A 36 -6.20 -14.82 2.33
N THR A 37 -7.28 -14.07 2.14
CA THR A 37 -8.16 -13.69 3.25
C THR A 37 -8.78 -14.92 3.92
N THR A 38 -8.19 -15.35 5.03
CA THR A 38 -8.68 -16.47 5.84
C THR A 38 -9.69 -16.00 6.90
N LYS A 39 -10.33 -16.93 7.61
CA LYS A 39 -11.16 -16.59 8.78
C LYS A 39 -10.36 -15.82 9.84
N ASN A 40 -9.13 -16.24 10.11
CA ASN A 40 -8.24 -15.58 11.08
C ASN A 40 -7.96 -14.11 10.70
N VAL A 41 -7.60 -13.86 9.43
CA VAL A 41 -7.36 -12.48 8.94
C VAL A 41 -8.61 -11.62 9.12
N ARG A 42 -9.81 -12.18 8.86
CA ARG A 42 -11.09 -11.46 9.02
C ARG A 42 -11.41 -11.14 10.48
N GLU A 43 -11.21 -12.08 11.38
CA GLU A 43 -11.48 -11.90 12.81
C GLU A 43 -10.56 -10.83 13.39
N VAL A 44 -9.26 -10.94 13.14
CA VAL A 44 -8.27 -9.93 13.54
C VAL A 44 -8.62 -8.57 12.93
N ALA A 45 -8.97 -8.52 11.64
CA ALA A 45 -9.37 -7.28 10.97
C ALA A 45 -10.59 -6.60 11.62
N ILE A 46 -11.61 -7.36 12.01
CA ILE A 46 -12.81 -6.82 12.65
C ILE A 46 -12.50 -6.30 14.04
N GLU A 47 -11.61 -6.99 14.77
CA GLU A 47 -11.23 -6.63 16.14
C GLU A 47 -10.40 -5.34 16.21
N ILE A 48 -9.48 -5.12 15.26
CA ILE A 48 -8.48 -4.04 15.37
C ILE A 48 -8.80 -2.80 14.53
N ALA A 49 -9.69 -2.91 13.53
CA ALA A 49 -9.98 -1.81 12.63
C ALA A 49 -11.10 -0.92 13.19
N PRO A 50 -11.09 0.40 12.92
CA PRO A 50 -12.17 1.28 13.34
C PRO A 50 -13.57 0.79 12.91
N ASP A 51 -14.56 0.96 13.77
CA ASP A 51 -15.92 0.43 13.54
C ASP A 51 -16.53 0.91 12.23
N GLU A 52 -16.35 2.19 11.93
CA GLU A 52 -16.91 2.87 10.76
C GLU A 52 -16.17 2.58 9.45
N ASP A 53 -15.08 1.82 9.46
CA ASP A 53 -14.35 1.50 8.24
C ASP A 53 -15.08 0.51 7.35
N CYS A 54 -15.00 0.74 6.04
CA CYS A 54 -15.58 -0.20 5.09
C CYS A 54 -14.85 -1.53 5.20
N TYR A 55 -15.56 -2.63 4.92
CA TYR A 55 -15.04 -3.97 5.10
C TYR A 55 -13.69 -4.18 4.40
N SER A 56 -13.54 -3.67 3.18
CA SER A 56 -12.29 -3.77 2.41
C SER A 56 -11.10 -3.10 3.11
N THR A 57 -11.32 -1.96 3.78
CA THR A 57 -10.30 -1.32 4.60
C THR A 57 -10.01 -2.18 5.81
N LYS A 58 -11.02 -2.66 6.55
CA LYS A 58 -10.81 -3.55 7.72
C LYS A 58 -9.92 -4.74 7.37
N ILE A 59 -10.20 -5.42 6.26
CA ILE A 59 -9.40 -6.55 5.80
C ILE A 59 -7.93 -6.18 5.54
N LEU A 60 -7.64 -4.96 5.06
CA LEU A 60 -6.27 -4.48 4.94
C LEU A 60 -5.54 -4.47 6.30
N HIS A 61 -6.19 -4.04 7.38
CA HIS A 61 -5.59 -4.06 8.73
C HIS A 61 -5.16 -5.47 9.12
N GLY A 62 -6.03 -6.47 8.92
CA GLY A 62 -5.69 -7.87 9.21
C GLY A 62 -4.50 -8.37 8.40
N HIS A 63 -4.45 -8.06 7.10
CA HIS A 63 -3.31 -8.43 6.24
C HIS A 63 -2.02 -7.74 6.64
N ILE A 64 -2.08 -6.48 7.07
CA ILE A 64 -0.92 -5.74 7.59
C ILE A 64 -0.38 -6.44 8.84
N MET A 65 -1.24 -6.77 9.81
CA MET A 65 -0.82 -7.43 11.05
C MET A 65 -0.18 -8.80 10.80
N GLU A 66 -0.62 -9.53 9.77
CA GLU A 66 -0.05 -10.84 9.42
C GLU A 66 1.43 -10.76 8.98
N ILE A 67 1.84 -9.63 8.38
CA ILE A 67 3.15 -9.48 7.74
C ILE A 67 4.04 -8.39 8.34
N LYS A 68 3.54 -7.52 9.23
CA LYS A 68 4.29 -6.36 9.75
C LYS A 68 5.65 -6.75 10.36
N ASP A 69 5.71 -7.87 11.09
CA ASP A 69 6.94 -8.30 11.77
C ASP A 69 7.89 -9.11 10.86
N LYS A 70 7.56 -9.23 9.57
CA LYS A 70 8.32 -10.00 8.58
C LYS A 70 8.96 -9.13 7.50
N VAL A 71 8.80 -7.81 7.57
CA VAL A 71 9.15 -6.89 6.47
C VAL A 71 9.84 -5.64 6.99
N ASP A 72 10.73 -5.07 6.17
CA ASP A 72 11.44 -3.83 6.49
C ASP A 72 10.59 -2.60 6.12
N TYR A 73 9.74 -2.75 5.09
CA TYR A 73 8.83 -1.70 4.61
C TYR A 73 7.47 -2.29 4.30
N LEU A 74 6.41 -1.49 4.48
CA LEU A 74 5.06 -1.82 4.04
C LEU A 74 4.64 -0.93 2.87
N PHE A 75 4.21 -1.55 1.79
CA PHE A 75 3.80 -0.85 0.58
C PHE A 75 2.27 -0.76 0.51
N ILE A 76 1.76 0.47 0.61
CA ILE A 76 0.32 0.76 0.64
C ILE A 76 0.03 1.85 -0.41
N PRO A 77 0.01 1.49 -1.71
CA PRO A 77 -0.28 2.45 -2.76
C PRO A 77 -1.70 3.01 -2.62
N ARG A 78 -1.87 4.27 -2.98
CA ARG A 78 -3.16 4.96 -2.94
C ARG A 78 -3.45 5.56 -4.32
N PHE A 79 -4.54 5.11 -4.92
CA PHE A 79 -5.02 5.64 -6.19
C PHE A 79 -6.30 6.43 -5.96
N GLY A 80 -6.27 7.70 -6.33
CA GLY A 80 -7.47 8.52 -6.49
C GLY A 80 -8.25 8.14 -7.75
N SER A 81 -9.37 8.81 -7.95
CA SER A 81 -10.24 8.57 -9.09
C SER A 81 -9.69 9.20 -10.38
N LYS A 82 -10.15 8.65 -11.51
CA LYS A 82 -9.85 9.16 -12.86
C LYS A 82 -10.87 10.21 -13.32
N HIS A 83 -11.98 10.33 -12.61
CA HIS A 83 -13.10 11.19 -12.99
C HIS A 83 -12.83 12.62 -12.59
N LYS A 84 -13.18 13.58 -13.45
CA LYS A 84 -12.75 14.97 -13.27
C LYS A 84 -13.29 15.70 -12.04
N THR A 85 -14.28 15.11 -11.38
CA THR A 85 -15.04 15.72 -10.28
C THR A 85 -15.09 14.84 -9.04
N ASP A 86 -14.52 13.64 -9.11
CA ASP A 86 -14.50 12.67 -8.03
C ASP A 86 -13.04 12.38 -7.72
N MET A 87 -12.63 12.58 -6.46
CA MET A 87 -11.26 12.38 -6.02
C MET A 87 -10.99 10.92 -5.64
N GLY A 88 -12.02 10.08 -5.57
CA GLY A 88 -11.97 8.74 -5.01
C GLY A 88 -12.35 8.73 -3.52
N CYS A 89 -12.33 7.54 -2.92
CA CYS A 89 -12.70 7.36 -1.52
C CYS A 89 -11.73 8.12 -0.58
N PRO A 90 -12.20 9.10 0.21
CA PRO A 90 -11.32 9.87 1.09
C PRO A 90 -10.67 9.00 2.17
N LYS A 91 -11.37 7.96 2.66
CA LYS A 91 -10.80 6.98 3.60
C LYS A 91 -9.63 6.22 3.00
N PHE A 92 -9.73 5.84 1.73
CA PHE A 92 -8.64 5.15 1.04
C PHE A 92 -7.42 6.07 0.83
N ILE A 93 -7.67 7.35 0.52
CA ILE A 93 -6.61 8.35 0.36
C ILE A 93 -5.94 8.66 1.71
N GLY A 94 -6.71 8.79 2.79
CA GLY A 94 -6.18 9.01 4.14
C GLY A 94 -5.60 7.76 4.82
N LEU A 95 -5.73 6.59 4.20
CA LEU A 95 -5.50 5.31 4.87
C LEU A 95 -4.09 5.16 5.43
N ALA A 96 -3.06 5.55 4.68
CA ALA A 96 -1.69 5.43 5.17
C ALA A 96 -1.42 6.31 6.40
N ASP A 97 -2.07 7.46 6.49
CA ASP A 97 -1.91 8.39 7.61
C ASP A 97 -2.68 7.90 8.84
N VAL A 98 -3.87 7.32 8.63
CA VAL A 98 -4.62 6.60 9.67
C VAL A 98 -3.81 5.42 10.21
N LEU A 99 -3.22 4.60 9.34
CA LEU A 99 -2.42 3.44 9.76
C LEU A 99 -1.21 3.85 10.61
N ARG A 100 -0.48 4.90 10.21
CA ARG A 100 0.63 5.45 11.00
C ARG A 100 0.19 5.92 12.38
N SER A 101 -1.02 6.50 12.48
CA SER A 101 -1.56 6.97 13.74
C SER A 101 -2.04 5.83 14.63
N LEU A 102 -2.61 4.77 14.05
CA LEU A 102 -3.21 3.66 14.80
C LEU A 102 -2.16 2.65 15.30
N TYR A 103 -1.07 2.45 14.55
CA TYR A 103 -0.06 1.45 14.88
C TYR A 103 1.34 2.07 14.89
N PRO A 104 1.81 2.55 16.06
CA PRO A 104 3.13 3.17 16.20
C PRO A 104 4.31 2.23 15.92
N ASP A 105 4.10 0.92 16.01
CA ASP A 105 5.09 -0.14 15.80
C ASP A 105 5.13 -0.66 14.34
N LEU A 106 4.43 -0.01 13.41
CA LEU A 106 4.47 -0.37 12.00
C LEU A 106 5.86 -0.14 11.38
N PRO A 107 6.32 -1.06 10.50
CA PRO A 107 7.40 -0.75 9.57
C PRO A 107 7.09 0.54 8.77
N PRO A 108 8.13 1.29 8.34
CA PRO A 108 7.94 2.48 7.53
C PRO A 108 7.05 2.23 6.31
N LEU A 109 6.00 3.06 6.16
CA LEU A 109 5.04 2.94 5.08
C LEU A 109 5.52 3.66 3.80
N ILE A 110 5.65 2.90 2.73
CA ILE A 110 5.79 3.38 1.35
C ILE A 110 4.38 3.50 0.77
N ALA A 111 3.82 4.71 0.80
CA ALA A 111 2.43 4.94 0.44
C ALA A 111 2.27 6.04 -0.64
N PRO A 112 2.73 5.80 -1.88
CA PRO A 112 2.59 6.78 -2.95
C PRO A 112 1.11 7.06 -3.20
N HIS A 113 0.81 8.33 -3.49
CA HIS A 113 -0.54 8.77 -3.81
C HIS A 113 -0.58 9.33 -5.24
N PHE A 114 -1.47 8.78 -6.06
CA PHE A 114 -1.64 9.21 -7.45
C PHE A 114 -3.12 9.46 -7.77
N ASN A 115 -3.47 10.66 -8.22
CA ASN A 115 -4.85 11.09 -8.49
C ASN A 115 -4.97 11.89 -9.80
N MET A 116 -5.94 11.54 -10.66
CA MET A 116 -6.12 12.11 -12.01
C MET A 116 -7.36 13.02 -12.16
N ALA A 117 -8.10 13.30 -11.08
CA ALA A 117 -9.41 13.97 -11.15
C ALA A 117 -9.36 15.44 -11.63
N LYS A 118 -8.85 16.41 -10.88
CA LYS A 118 -8.71 17.79 -11.41
C LYS A 118 -7.58 18.52 -10.69
N TYR A 119 -6.61 19.01 -11.46
CA TYR A 119 -5.33 19.59 -11.02
C TYR A 119 -4.54 18.69 -10.06
N GLY A 120 -3.51 17.98 -10.54
CA GLY A 120 -2.62 17.32 -9.59
C GLY A 120 -1.54 16.46 -10.21
N HIS A 121 -1.91 15.34 -10.83
CA HIS A 121 -0.91 14.38 -11.29
C HIS A 121 -1.03 14.08 -12.79
N THR A 122 0.02 14.41 -13.51
CA THR A 122 0.26 14.00 -14.90
C THR A 122 0.97 12.64 -14.95
N LYS A 123 1.17 12.07 -16.15
CA LYS A 123 2.04 10.89 -16.31
C LYS A 123 3.44 11.12 -15.75
N PHE A 124 3.93 12.36 -15.79
CA PHE A 124 5.22 12.74 -15.23
C PHE A 124 5.21 12.66 -13.70
N ASP A 125 4.12 13.01 -13.04
CA ASP A 125 4.01 12.92 -11.58
C ASP A 125 3.86 11.48 -11.11
N PHE A 126 3.16 10.62 -11.87
CA PHE A 126 3.22 9.18 -11.64
C PHE A 126 4.66 8.67 -11.69
N PHE A 127 5.39 9.04 -12.74
CA PHE A 127 6.78 8.63 -12.92
C PHE A 127 7.68 9.13 -11.78
N LYS A 128 7.49 10.37 -11.31
CA LYS A 128 8.18 10.88 -10.12
C LYS A 128 7.86 10.05 -8.88
N GLU A 129 6.61 9.69 -8.64
CA GLU A 129 6.23 8.87 -7.49
C GLU A 129 6.88 7.48 -7.57
N VAL A 130 6.88 6.85 -8.75
CA VAL A 130 7.57 5.57 -8.97
C VAL A 130 9.07 5.69 -8.72
N LEU A 131 9.73 6.75 -9.22
CA LEU A 131 11.14 7.01 -8.96
C LEU A 131 11.42 7.24 -7.47
N LYS A 132 10.58 8.02 -6.77
CA LYS A 132 10.72 8.23 -5.32
C LYS A 132 10.65 6.91 -4.56
N VAL A 133 9.74 6.01 -4.95
CA VAL A 133 9.67 4.67 -4.37
C VAL A 133 10.93 3.86 -4.71
N GLY A 134 11.38 3.89 -5.97
CA GLY A 134 12.59 3.19 -6.40
C GLY A 134 13.85 3.63 -5.65
N PHE A 135 13.97 4.92 -5.35
CA PHE A 135 15.09 5.49 -4.60
C PHE A 135 15.20 5.02 -3.15
N VAL A 136 14.15 4.38 -2.60
CA VAL A 136 14.22 3.68 -1.30
C VAL A 136 15.11 2.43 -1.39
N PHE A 137 15.19 1.80 -2.56
CA PHE A 137 15.88 0.51 -2.75
C PHE A 137 17.19 0.63 -3.51
N THR A 138 17.30 1.59 -4.44
CA THR A 138 18.50 1.77 -5.28
C THR A 138 18.81 3.25 -5.50
N LYS A 139 20.09 3.58 -5.66
CA LYS A 139 20.52 4.92 -6.12
C LYS A 139 20.75 4.99 -7.63
N ASN A 140 20.63 3.86 -8.33
CA ASN A 140 20.76 3.82 -9.77
C ASN A 140 19.41 4.16 -10.43
N PRO A 141 19.32 5.26 -11.22
CA PRO A 141 18.08 5.63 -11.91
C PRO A 141 17.81 4.82 -13.19
N PHE A 142 18.71 3.89 -13.58
CA PHE A 142 18.63 3.08 -14.79
C PHE A 142 18.58 1.59 -14.49
#